data_AF-A0A3D4N7G2-F1
#
_entry.id   AF-A0A3D4N7G2-F1
#
_cell.length_a   1.000
_cell.length_b   1.000
_cell.length_c   1.000
_cell.angle_alpha   90.00
_cell.angle_beta   90.00
_cell.angle_gamma   90.00
#
_symmetry.space_group_name_H-M   'P 1'
#
loop_
_entity.id
_entity.type
_entity.pdbx_description
1 polymer ?
#
loop_
_entity_poly.entity_id
_entity_poly.type
_entity_poly.pdbx_seq_one_letter_code
_entity_poly.pdbx_strand_id
1 'polypeptide(L)'
;MDYSKPETVSLDDLRNRIKSTDLVPSRAVLLEDLDAVFEKLAQHGIETWLDLQKAIKNPKRMEFFSKSSAIDLQYLVLLRREVEGYAPKPFDLKAIDWVPQEVIKKLLDGGITTSDQLFSKFNDINSRNNFADKTGIDRGMIVYLVNLATLCRVQWVSPTAGRMLMEAGYDNCQKLSAADGNELFEAMDRVNENGKYFKGTIGLRDIKRLIEAAKYCL
;
A
#
# COMPACT_ATOMS: atom_id res chain seq x y z
N MET A 1 11.91 -4.74 -0.49
CA MET A 1 11.80 -4.15 -1.84
C MET A 1 10.95 -2.90 -1.73
N ASP A 2 11.39 -1.79 -2.30
CA ASP A 2 10.72 -0.50 -2.08
C ASP A 2 9.83 -0.12 -3.26
N TYR A 3 8.53 -0.44 -3.14
CA TYR A 3 7.52 -0.07 -4.14
C TYR A 3 7.17 1.44 -4.15
N SER A 4 7.88 2.28 -3.38
CA SER A 4 7.86 3.73 -3.60
C SER A 4 8.89 4.21 -4.63
N LYS A 5 9.80 3.32 -5.08
CA LYS A 5 10.88 3.61 -6.04
C LYS A 5 10.78 2.66 -7.23
N PRO A 6 9.90 2.94 -8.21
CA PRO A 6 9.62 2.03 -9.34
C PRO A 6 10.84 1.72 -10.21
N GLU A 7 11.88 2.58 -10.20
CA GLU A 7 13.16 2.35 -10.86
C GLU A 7 13.99 1.22 -10.23
N THR A 8 13.68 0.83 -8.98
CA THR A 8 14.38 -0.23 -8.25
C THR A 8 13.65 -1.56 -8.27
N VAL A 9 12.42 -1.60 -8.78
CA VAL A 9 11.58 -2.80 -8.87
C VAL A 9 11.75 -3.39 -10.26
N SER A 10 12.35 -4.58 -10.35
CA SER A 10 12.57 -5.25 -11.64
C SER A 10 11.26 -5.82 -12.20
N LEU A 11 11.29 -6.13 -13.49
CA LEU A 11 10.19 -6.82 -14.15
C LEU A 11 9.94 -8.22 -13.52
N ASP A 12 10.99 -8.94 -13.13
CA ASP A 12 10.85 -10.23 -12.45
C ASP A 12 10.25 -10.08 -11.04
N ASP A 13 10.55 -8.99 -10.33
CA ASP A 13 9.93 -8.71 -9.04
C ASP A 13 8.42 -8.53 -9.16
N LEU A 14 7.97 -7.77 -10.17
CA LEU A 14 6.55 -7.60 -10.48
C LEU A 14 5.91 -8.95 -10.82
N ARG A 15 6.56 -9.76 -11.66
CA ARG A 15 6.07 -11.08 -12.06
C ARG A 15 5.89 -11.99 -10.85
N ASN A 16 6.91 -12.07 -10.01
CA ASN A 16 6.92 -12.92 -8.82
C ASN A 16 5.83 -12.49 -7.85
N ARG A 17 5.66 -11.18 -7.62
CA ARG A 17 4.58 -10.66 -6.77
C ARG A 17 3.20 -10.99 -7.32
N ILE A 18 2.96 -10.80 -8.62
CA ILE A 18 1.67 -11.16 -9.25
C ILE A 18 1.41 -12.66 -9.09
N LYS A 19 2.42 -13.49 -9.36
CA LYS A 19 2.33 -14.96 -9.31
C LYS A 19 2.07 -15.51 -7.91
N SER A 20 2.65 -14.89 -6.88
CA SER A 20 2.50 -15.32 -5.48
C SER A 20 1.25 -14.74 -4.80
N THR A 21 0.63 -13.72 -5.38
CA THR A 21 -0.53 -13.05 -4.78
C THR A 21 -1.83 -13.76 -5.16
N ASP A 22 -2.70 -14.01 -4.18
CA ASP A 22 -4.11 -14.29 -4.46
C ASP A 22 -4.77 -13.03 -5.03
N LEU A 23 -4.77 -12.85 -6.35
CA LEU A 23 -5.30 -11.66 -6.99
C LEU A 23 -6.80 -11.50 -6.73
N VAL A 24 -7.28 -10.27 -6.72
CA VAL A 24 -8.73 -10.00 -6.71
C VAL A 24 -9.38 -10.58 -7.97
N PRO A 25 -10.65 -11.04 -7.92
CA PRO A 25 -11.26 -11.79 -9.02
C PRO A 25 -11.16 -11.11 -10.39
N SER A 26 -11.35 -9.79 -10.44
CA SER A 26 -11.24 -8.99 -11.67
C SER A 26 -9.84 -8.95 -12.31
N ARG A 27 -8.81 -9.44 -11.61
CA ARG A 27 -7.41 -9.44 -12.07
C ARG A 27 -6.83 -10.85 -12.15
N ALA A 28 -7.59 -11.89 -11.78
CA ALA A 28 -7.13 -13.28 -11.80
C ALA A 28 -6.66 -13.75 -13.18
N VAL A 29 -7.26 -13.20 -14.26
CA VAL A 29 -6.87 -13.47 -15.66
C VAL A 29 -5.39 -13.13 -15.95
N LEU A 30 -4.76 -12.25 -15.16
CA LEU A 30 -3.33 -11.95 -15.30
C LEU A 30 -2.44 -13.17 -15.05
N LEU A 31 -2.95 -14.23 -14.42
CA LEU A 31 -2.18 -15.45 -14.15
C LEU A 31 -2.13 -16.42 -15.34
N GLU A 32 -3.04 -16.30 -16.31
CA GLU A 32 -3.19 -17.28 -17.40
C GLU A 32 -1.96 -17.29 -18.34
N ASP A 33 -1.49 -16.11 -18.75
CA ASP A 33 -0.37 -15.95 -19.70
C ASP A 33 0.80 -15.14 -19.09
N LEU A 34 0.89 -15.11 -17.76
CA LEU A 34 1.80 -14.21 -17.04
C LEU A 34 3.25 -14.28 -17.56
N ASP A 35 3.77 -15.50 -17.67
CA ASP A 35 5.17 -15.74 -18.04
C ASP A 35 5.44 -15.29 -19.49
N ALA A 36 4.56 -15.67 -20.43
CA ALA A 36 4.67 -15.27 -21.83
C ALA A 36 4.52 -13.76 -22.04
N VAL A 37 3.65 -13.10 -21.27
CA VAL A 37 3.52 -11.64 -21.33
C VAL A 37 4.78 -10.96 -20.81
N PHE A 38 5.33 -11.43 -19.69
CA PHE A 38 6.54 -10.83 -19.12
C PHE A 38 7.78 -11.05 -20.00
N GLU A 39 7.87 -12.17 -20.72
CA GLU A 39 8.88 -12.35 -21.76
C GLU A 39 8.75 -11.33 -22.89
N LYS A 40 7.52 -11.08 -23.38
CA LYS A 40 7.27 -10.04 -24.40
C LYS A 40 7.61 -8.64 -23.90
N LEU A 41 7.34 -8.33 -22.63
CA LEU A 41 7.75 -7.06 -22.01
C LEU A 41 9.27 -6.91 -22.02
N ALA A 42 10.00 -7.94 -21.58
CA ALA A 42 11.47 -7.94 -21.57
C ALA A 42 12.06 -7.79 -22.99
N GLN A 43 11.50 -8.49 -23.99
CA GLN A 43 11.91 -8.35 -25.40
C GLN A 43 11.74 -6.93 -25.95
N HIS A 44 10.86 -6.13 -25.35
CA HIS A 44 10.65 -4.72 -25.69
C HIS A 44 11.46 -3.76 -24.81
N GLY A 45 12.48 -4.25 -24.11
CA GLY A 45 13.38 -3.44 -23.29
C GLY A 45 12.74 -2.92 -22.00
N ILE A 46 11.68 -3.56 -21.51
CA ILE A 46 11.11 -3.26 -20.20
C ILE A 46 11.87 -4.05 -19.16
N GLU A 47 12.70 -3.37 -18.35
CA GLU A 47 13.51 -4.00 -17.31
C GLU A 47 12.97 -3.72 -15.91
N THR A 48 12.38 -2.54 -15.72
CA THR A 48 11.87 -2.08 -14.42
C THR A 48 10.38 -1.73 -14.48
N TRP A 49 9.77 -1.60 -13.30
CA TRP A 49 8.42 -1.05 -13.19
C TRP A 49 8.33 0.36 -13.76
N LEU A 50 9.36 1.20 -13.58
CA LEU A 50 9.38 2.54 -14.18
C LEU A 50 9.33 2.49 -15.72
N ASP A 51 10.00 1.53 -16.35
CA ASP A 51 9.94 1.35 -17.81
C ASP A 51 8.55 0.93 -18.26
N LEU A 52 7.94 -0.02 -17.53
CA LEU A 52 6.56 -0.44 -17.77
C LEU A 52 5.60 0.76 -17.67
N GLN A 53 5.71 1.55 -16.59
CA GLN A 53 4.92 2.76 -16.38
C GLN A 53 5.05 3.74 -17.56
N LYS A 54 6.27 3.97 -18.05
CA LYS A 54 6.52 4.84 -19.21
C LYS A 54 5.88 4.26 -20.47
N ALA A 55 6.00 2.95 -20.70
CA ALA A 55 5.47 2.28 -21.88
C ALA A 55 3.93 2.34 -21.96
N ILE A 56 3.23 2.21 -20.82
CA ILE A 56 1.76 2.14 -20.78
C ILE A 56 1.10 3.35 -20.08
N LYS A 57 1.83 4.48 -19.98
CA LYS A 57 1.44 5.68 -19.20
C LYS A 57 0.06 6.24 -19.51
N ASN A 58 -0.38 6.19 -20.76
CA ASN A 58 -1.66 6.74 -21.22
C ASN A 58 -2.26 5.85 -22.32
N PRO A 59 -3.56 6.01 -22.65
CA PRO A 59 -4.24 5.15 -23.62
C PRO A 59 -3.50 5.05 -24.95
N LYS A 60 -3.02 6.17 -25.51
CA LYS A 60 -2.29 6.18 -26.78
C LYS A 60 -1.01 5.35 -26.74
N ARG A 61 -0.19 5.49 -25.69
CA ARG A 61 1.05 4.72 -25.54
C ARG A 61 0.77 3.24 -25.29
N MET A 62 -0.25 2.94 -24.50
CA MET A 62 -0.65 1.57 -24.21
C MET A 62 -1.19 0.86 -25.47
N GLU A 63 -2.01 1.51 -26.29
CA GLU A 63 -2.47 0.99 -27.58
C GLU A 63 -1.30 0.76 -28.55
N PHE A 64 -0.36 1.70 -28.63
CA PHE A 64 0.84 1.55 -29.44
C PHE A 64 1.67 0.34 -28.98
N PHE A 65 1.92 0.23 -27.67
CA PHE A 65 2.71 -0.84 -27.09
C PHE A 65 2.02 -2.20 -27.23
N SER A 66 0.69 -2.27 -27.06
CA SER A 66 -0.12 -3.47 -27.31
C SER A 66 0.10 -4.00 -28.73
N LYS A 67 0.03 -3.12 -29.73
CA LYS A 67 0.24 -3.49 -31.14
C LYS A 67 1.66 -3.97 -31.41
N SER A 68 2.68 -3.27 -30.90
CA SER A 68 4.08 -3.64 -31.16
C SER A 68 4.49 -4.94 -30.45
N SER A 69 3.99 -5.15 -29.22
CA SER A 69 4.34 -6.31 -28.40
C SER A 69 3.44 -7.53 -28.61
N ALA A 70 2.35 -7.37 -29.37
CA ALA A 70 1.29 -8.38 -29.48
C ALA A 70 0.80 -8.88 -28.11
N ILE A 71 0.72 -7.96 -27.13
CA ILE A 71 0.05 -8.17 -25.85
C ILE A 71 -1.34 -7.54 -25.94
N ASP A 72 -2.35 -8.26 -25.48
CA ASP A 72 -3.73 -7.75 -25.48
C ASP A 72 -3.84 -6.43 -24.69
N LEU A 73 -4.63 -5.50 -25.23
CA LEU A 73 -4.81 -4.17 -24.65
C LEU A 73 -5.49 -4.25 -23.28
N GLN A 74 -6.50 -5.11 -23.11
CA GLN A 74 -7.19 -5.26 -21.83
C GLN A 74 -6.27 -5.91 -20.79
N TYR A 75 -5.42 -6.85 -21.20
CA TYR A 75 -4.38 -7.38 -20.34
C TYR A 75 -3.47 -6.25 -19.81
N LEU A 76 -2.98 -5.35 -20.67
CA LEU A 76 -2.15 -4.21 -20.24
C LEU A 76 -2.88 -3.25 -19.30
N VAL A 77 -4.19 -3.04 -19.51
CA VAL A 77 -5.03 -2.25 -18.61
C VAL A 77 -5.09 -2.89 -17.22
N LEU A 78 -5.35 -4.19 -17.14
CA LEU A 78 -5.41 -4.93 -15.88
C LEU A 78 -4.05 -5.00 -15.19
N LEU A 79 -2.99 -5.26 -15.94
CA LEU A 79 -1.62 -5.30 -15.44
C LEU A 79 -1.25 -3.95 -14.82
N ARG A 80 -1.50 -2.85 -15.54
CA ARG A 80 -1.30 -1.50 -15.00
C ARG A 80 -2.08 -1.31 -13.70
N ARG A 81 -3.37 -1.66 -13.70
CA ARG A 81 -4.23 -1.50 -12.51
C ARG A 81 -3.76 -2.34 -11.32
N GLU A 82 -3.11 -3.46 -11.56
CA GLU A 82 -2.52 -4.30 -10.52
C GLU A 82 -1.24 -3.66 -9.98
N VAL A 83 -0.24 -3.40 -10.83
CA VAL A 83 1.08 -2.92 -10.39
C VAL A 83 1.04 -1.49 -9.82
N GLU A 84 0.18 -0.62 -10.35
CA GLU A 84 -0.04 0.73 -9.79
C GLU A 84 -0.71 0.69 -8.41
N GLY A 85 -1.29 -0.46 -8.03
CA GLY A 85 -1.80 -0.68 -6.68
C GLY A 85 -0.69 -0.90 -5.66
N TYR A 86 0.55 -1.18 -6.08
CA TYR A 86 1.67 -1.48 -5.19
C TYR A 86 2.34 -0.22 -4.63
N ALA A 87 2.22 0.92 -5.33
CA ALA A 87 2.69 2.20 -4.82
C ALA A 87 1.92 2.57 -3.54
N PRO A 88 2.62 2.95 -2.46
CA PRO A 88 1.98 3.58 -1.31
C PRO A 88 1.16 4.80 -1.73
N LYS A 89 -0.02 4.97 -1.12
CA LYS A 89 -0.89 6.12 -1.36
C LYS A 89 -0.94 7.00 -0.14
N PRO A 90 -0.19 8.12 -0.12
CA PRO A 90 -0.21 9.00 1.04
C PRO A 90 -1.60 9.59 1.25
N PHE A 91 -1.97 9.78 2.51
CA PHE A 91 -3.17 10.51 2.91
C PHE A 91 -2.81 11.88 3.47
N ASP A 92 -3.72 12.84 3.31
CA ASP A 92 -3.64 14.15 3.96
C ASP A 92 -3.94 13.98 5.45
N LEU A 93 -3.12 14.55 6.32
CA LEU A 93 -3.32 14.47 7.78
C LEU A 93 -4.63 15.15 8.24
N LYS A 94 -5.24 15.99 7.42
CA LYS A 94 -6.57 16.55 7.69
C LYS A 94 -7.69 15.54 7.49
N ALA A 95 -7.43 14.41 6.82
CA ALA A 95 -8.43 13.37 6.58
C ALA A 95 -8.65 12.42 7.78
N ILE A 96 -7.83 12.53 8.83
CA ILE A 96 -7.92 11.69 10.05
C ILE A 96 -8.58 12.47 11.19
N ASP A 97 -9.91 12.56 11.14
CA ASP A 97 -10.73 13.38 12.04
C ASP A 97 -10.77 12.92 13.51
N TRP A 98 -10.30 11.69 13.79
CA TRP A 98 -10.23 11.14 15.13
C TRP A 98 -8.97 11.52 15.91
N VAL A 99 -8.00 12.16 15.25
CA VAL A 99 -6.82 12.70 15.93
C VAL A 99 -7.12 14.11 16.41
N PRO A 100 -6.70 14.48 17.65
CA PRO A 100 -6.94 15.82 18.17
C PRO A 100 -6.45 16.92 17.21
N GLN A 101 -7.31 17.90 16.93
CA GLN A 101 -7.03 18.96 15.96
C GLN A 101 -5.77 19.77 16.30
N GLU A 102 -5.45 19.92 17.59
CA GLU A 102 -4.21 20.57 18.04
C GLU A 102 -2.95 19.81 17.57
N VAL A 103 -2.99 18.48 17.61
CA VAL A 103 -1.88 17.63 17.13
C VAL A 103 -1.71 17.78 15.63
N ILE A 104 -2.82 17.73 14.87
CA ILE A 104 -2.80 17.96 13.42
C ILE A 104 -2.23 19.33 13.09
N LYS A 105 -2.67 20.39 13.78
CA LYS A 105 -2.15 21.74 13.59
C LYS A 105 -0.64 21.82 13.82
N LYS A 106 -0.12 21.26 14.92
CA LYS A 106 1.33 21.26 15.21
C LYS A 106 2.15 20.52 14.15
N LEU A 107 1.61 19.45 13.57
CA LEU A 107 2.26 18.74 12.45
C LEU A 107 2.32 19.62 11.20
N LEU A 108 1.20 20.26 10.84
CA LEU A 108 1.11 21.17 9.70
C LEU A 108 2.06 22.37 9.85
N ASP A 109 2.08 23.01 11.04
CA ASP A 109 2.99 24.11 11.36
C ASP A 109 4.47 23.65 11.28
N GLY A 110 4.73 22.38 11.56
CA GLY A 110 6.03 21.72 11.38
C GLY A 110 6.35 21.25 9.94
N GLY A 111 5.52 21.62 8.96
CA GLY A 111 5.68 21.29 7.55
C GLY A 111 5.30 19.85 7.16
N ILE A 112 4.54 19.15 8.02
CA ILE A 112 4.13 17.76 7.83
C ILE A 112 2.63 17.75 7.53
N THR A 113 2.28 17.55 6.26
CA THR A 113 0.92 17.59 5.74
C THR A 113 0.42 16.23 5.26
N THR A 114 1.33 15.27 4.99
CA THR A 114 0.97 13.94 4.49
C THR A 114 1.60 12.81 5.29
N SER A 115 1.03 11.62 5.16
CA SER A 115 1.56 10.39 5.77
C SER A 115 2.95 9.99 5.25
N ASP A 116 3.28 10.28 3.99
CA ASP A 116 4.62 10.02 3.47
C ASP A 116 5.68 10.90 4.13
N GLN A 117 5.33 12.14 4.47
CA GLN A 117 6.21 13.02 5.23
C GLN A 117 6.36 12.56 6.68
N LEU A 118 5.29 12.05 7.32
CA LEU A 118 5.40 11.38 8.62
C LEU A 118 6.39 10.22 8.56
N PHE A 119 6.20 9.31 7.60
CA PHE A 119 7.05 8.14 7.42
C PHE A 119 8.51 8.53 7.19
N SER A 120 8.75 9.49 6.29
CA SER A 120 10.12 9.92 5.93
C SER A 120 10.83 10.66 7.06
N LYS A 121 10.11 11.52 7.79
CA LYS A 121 10.71 12.39 8.82
C LYS A 121 10.89 11.70 10.16
N PHE A 122 10.11 10.66 10.43
CA PHE A 122 10.08 9.95 11.71
C PHE A 122 10.46 8.47 11.57
N ASN A 123 11.37 8.16 10.64
CA ASN A 123 11.86 6.79 10.46
C ASN A 123 12.81 6.33 11.60
N ASP A 124 13.35 7.26 12.39
CA ASP A 124 14.20 6.97 13.55
C ASP A 124 13.62 7.51 14.87
N ILE A 125 14.09 6.99 16.00
CA ILE A 125 13.58 7.36 17.33
C ILE A 125 14.03 8.77 17.78
N ASN A 126 15.18 9.24 17.33
CA ASN A 126 15.71 10.55 17.73
C ASN A 126 14.92 11.67 17.07
N SER A 127 14.57 11.55 15.79
CA SER A 127 13.71 12.52 15.10
C SER A 127 12.32 12.61 15.76
N ARG A 128 11.75 11.48 16.18
CA ARG A 128 10.47 11.44 16.94
C ARG A 128 10.59 12.18 18.27
N ASN A 129 11.59 11.84 19.08
CA ASN A 129 11.79 12.45 20.40
C ASN A 129 12.05 13.96 20.29
N ASN A 130 12.94 14.36 19.38
CA ASN A 130 13.24 15.77 19.14
C ASN A 130 12.01 16.56 18.70
N PHE A 131 11.13 15.96 17.90
CA PHE A 131 9.90 16.62 17.47
C PHE A 131 8.86 16.70 18.60
N ALA A 132 8.72 15.64 19.40
CA ALA A 132 7.88 15.66 20.61
C ALA A 132 8.29 16.79 21.55
N ASP A 133 9.59 16.89 21.85
CA ASP A 133 10.13 17.88 22.78
C ASP A 133 9.92 19.32 22.28
N LYS A 134 10.04 19.53 20.95
CA LYS A 134 9.83 20.85 20.32
C LYS A 134 8.37 21.27 20.24
N THR A 135 7.46 20.33 20.06
CA THR A 135 6.03 20.63 19.79
C THR A 135 5.12 20.40 21.00
N GLY A 136 5.62 19.68 22.01
CA GLY A 136 4.83 19.21 23.14
C GLY A 136 3.78 18.16 22.75
N ILE A 137 3.89 17.53 21.57
CA ILE A 137 3.03 16.39 21.21
C ILE A 137 3.48 15.17 22.02
N ASP A 138 2.52 14.44 22.56
CA ASP A 138 2.79 13.17 23.23
C ASP A 138 3.57 12.20 22.34
N ARG A 139 4.61 11.55 22.90
CA ARG A 139 5.46 10.62 22.14
C ARG A 139 4.67 9.41 21.65
N GLY A 140 3.72 8.92 22.44
CA GLY A 140 2.81 7.84 22.04
C GLY A 140 1.94 8.23 20.84
N MET A 141 1.45 9.46 20.79
CA MET A 141 0.72 9.99 19.63
C MET A 141 1.58 10.07 18.36
N ILE A 142 2.86 10.45 18.47
CA ILE A 142 3.77 10.43 17.31
C ILE A 142 3.99 8.98 16.83
N VAL A 143 4.22 8.04 17.75
CA VAL A 143 4.35 6.62 17.42
C VAL A 143 3.09 6.10 16.74
N TYR A 144 1.92 6.45 17.26
CA TYR A 144 0.62 6.10 16.67
C TYR A 144 0.51 6.59 15.21
N LEU A 145 0.82 7.87 14.96
CA LEU A 145 0.73 8.46 13.63
C LEU A 145 1.72 7.85 12.63
N VAL A 146 2.93 7.54 13.08
CA VAL A 146 3.94 6.86 12.25
C VAL A 146 3.47 5.44 11.92
N ASN A 147 2.97 4.70 12.91
CA ASN A 147 2.44 3.36 12.72
C ASN A 147 1.26 3.36 11.74
N LEU A 148 0.31 4.29 11.90
CA LEU A 148 -0.79 4.47 10.96
C LEU A 148 -0.28 4.78 9.53
N ALA A 149 0.69 5.69 9.41
CA ALA A 149 1.30 6.01 8.12
C ALA A 149 1.98 4.79 7.48
N THR A 150 2.67 3.95 8.26
CA THR A 150 3.31 2.72 7.76
C THR A 150 2.29 1.68 7.29
N LEU A 151 1.21 1.46 8.07
CA LEU A 151 0.15 0.51 7.70
C LEU A 151 -0.56 0.94 6.41
N CYS A 152 -0.79 2.24 6.21
CA CYS A 152 -1.38 2.78 4.98
C CYS A 152 -0.48 2.66 3.73
N ARG A 153 0.78 2.20 3.87
CA ARG A 153 1.62 1.84 2.72
C ARG A 153 1.26 0.45 2.19
N VAL A 154 0.62 -0.40 2.99
CA VAL A 154 0.15 -1.72 2.58
C VAL A 154 -0.96 -1.56 1.56
N GLN A 155 -0.89 -2.33 0.48
CA GLN A 155 -1.89 -2.31 -0.58
C GLN A 155 -3.30 -2.51 -0.01
N TRP A 156 -4.24 -1.64 -0.44
CA TRP A 156 -5.64 -1.60 -0.02
C TRP A 156 -5.93 -1.06 1.40
N VAL A 157 -4.92 -0.65 2.17
CA VAL A 157 -5.15 -0.04 3.50
C VAL A 157 -5.43 1.45 3.36
N SER A 158 -6.65 1.85 3.68
CA SER A 158 -7.02 3.26 3.89
C SER A 158 -6.70 3.71 5.33
N PRO A 159 -6.71 5.02 5.65
CA PRO A 159 -6.53 5.49 7.03
C PRO A 159 -7.51 4.86 8.02
N THR A 160 -8.77 4.68 7.63
CA THR A 160 -9.79 4.01 8.45
C THR A 160 -9.44 2.54 8.68
N ALA A 161 -9.04 1.81 7.64
CA ALA A 161 -8.64 0.42 7.78
C ALA A 161 -7.35 0.28 8.63
N GLY A 162 -6.39 1.20 8.46
CA GLY A 162 -5.17 1.28 9.27
C GLY A 162 -5.50 1.51 10.75
N ARG A 163 -6.42 2.41 11.06
CA ARG A 163 -6.92 2.61 12.43
C ARG A 163 -7.52 1.33 13.00
N MET A 164 -8.38 0.66 12.24
CA MET A 164 -8.99 -0.60 12.68
C MET A 164 -7.93 -1.67 12.98
N LEU A 165 -6.91 -1.80 12.14
CA LEU A 165 -5.79 -2.73 12.37
C LEU A 165 -5.07 -2.42 13.69
N MET A 166 -4.81 -1.14 13.98
CA MET A 166 -4.20 -0.73 15.25
C MET A 166 -5.09 -1.07 16.45
N GLU A 167 -6.40 -0.82 16.35
CA GLU A 167 -7.39 -1.18 17.39
C GLU A 167 -7.53 -2.70 17.56
N ALA A 168 -7.30 -3.48 16.49
CA ALA A 168 -7.24 -4.94 16.52
C ALA A 168 -5.90 -5.49 17.06
N GLY A 169 -4.94 -4.64 17.41
CA GLY A 169 -3.63 -5.03 17.97
C GLY A 169 -2.50 -5.20 16.94
N TYR A 170 -2.78 -4.97 15.66
CA TYR A 170 -1.84 -5.10 14.54
C TYR A 170 -1.29 -3.73 14.12
N ASP A 171 -0.57 -3.10 15.05
CA ASP A 171 -0.12 -1.71 14.95
C ASP A 171 1.10 -1.46 14.04
N ASN A 172 1.62 -2.49 13.35
CA ASN A 172 2.73 -2.34 12.41
C ASN A 172 2.76 -3.47 11.36
N CYS A 173 3.50 -3.27 10.28
CA CYS A 173 3.60 -4.23 9.17
C CYS A 173 4.19 -5.59 9.59
N GLN A 174 5.08 -5.63 10.58
CA GLN A 174 5.66 -6.89 11.07
C GLN A 174 4.58 -7.75 11.74
N LYS A 175 3.77 -7.17 12.64
CA LYS A 175 2.66 -7.87 13.27
C LYS A 175 1.61 -8.29 12.24
N LEU A 176 1.27 -7.40 11.30
CA LEU A 176 0.28 -7.68 10.27
C LEU A 176 0.71 -8.82 9.34
N SER A 177 1.97 -8.81 8.86
CA SER A 177 2.49 -9.85 7.95
C SER A 177 2.65 -11.22 8.61
N ALA A 178 2.73 -11.27 9.94
CA ALA A 178 2.83 -12.48 10.74
C ALA A 178 1.48 -12.96 11.33
N ALA A 179 0.38 -12.26 11.03
CA ALA A 179 -0.93 -12.57 11.58
C ALA A 179 -1.49 -13.92 11.09
N ASP A 180 -2.25 -14.61 11.95
CA ASP A 180 -3.16 -15.64 11.48
C ASP A 180 -4.38 -14.99 10.81
N GLY A 181 -4.77 -15.53 9.65
CA GLY A 181 -5.85 -14.96 8.85
C GLY A 181 -7.22 -15.02 9.53
N ASN A 182 -7.52 -16.07 10.30
CA ASN A 182 -8.80 -16.20 10.99
C ASN A 182 -8.82 -15.30 12.23
N GLU A 183 -7.72 -15.29 13.00
CA GLU A 183 -7.62 -14.43 14.19
C GLU A 183 -7.74 -12.94 13.83
N LEU A 184 -7.06 -12.50 12.76
CA LEU A 184 -7.18 -11.13 12.29
C LEU A 184 -8.57 -10.82 11.76
N PHE A 185 -9.20 -11.75 11.03
CA PHE A 185 -10.57 -11.58 10.54
C PHE A 185 -11.55 -11.36 11.71
N GLU A 186 -11.52 -12.22 12.72
CA GLU A 186 -12.39 -12.07 13.90
C GLU A 186 -12.09 -10.79 14.69
N ALA A 187 -10.81 -10.42 14.82
CA ALA A 187 -10.43 -9.18 15.50
C ALA A 187 -10.95 -7.94 14.77
N MET A 188 -10.82 -7.90 13.44
CA MET A 188 -11.33 -6.81 12.61
C MET A 188 -12.84 -6.72 12.62
N ASP A 189 -13.55 -7.86 12.65
CA ASP A 189 -15.01 -7.90 12.75
C ASP A 189 -15.47 -7.34 14.11
N ARG A 190 -14.87 -7.78 15.22
CA ARG A 190 -15.14 -7.22 16.57
C ARG A 190 -14.89 -5.72 16.65
N VAL A 191 -13.81 -5.23 16.04
CA VAL A 191 -13.53 -3.78 15.98
C VAL A 191 -14.60 -3.06 15.16
N ASN A 192 -15.03 -3.63 14.04
CA ASN A 192 -16.05 -3.02 13.18
C ASN A 192 -17.44 -3.00 13.83
N GLU A 193 -17.85 -4.05 14.55
CA GLU A 193 -19.12 -4.11 15.27
C GLU A 193 -19.23 -2.99 16.31
N ASN A 194 -18.14 -2.73 17.02
CA ASN A 194 -18.08 -1.70 18.06
C ASN A 194 -17.92 -0.28 17.49
N GLY A 195 -17.04 -0.11 16.51
CA GLY A 195 -16.68 1.20 15.94
C GLY A 195 -17.56 1.65 14.76
N LYS A 196 -18.30 0.75 14.13
CA LYS A 196 -19.16 0.98 12.95
C LYS A 196 -18.43 1.67 11.78
N TYR A 197 -17.17 1.29 11.55
CA TYR A 197 -16.33 1.87 10.50
C TYR A 197 -16.85 1.57 9.09
N PHE A 198 -17.36 0.36 8.87
CA PHE A 198 -17.93 -0.08 7.61
C PHE A 198 -19.32 -0.69 7.82
N LYS A 199 -20.20 -0.53 6.82
CA LYS A 199 -21.55 -1.13 6.84
C LYS A 199 -21.55 -2.66 6.70
N GLY A 200 -20.41 -3.29 6.46
CA GLY A 200 -20.26 -4.74 6.34
C GLY A 200 -18.88 -5.20 6.79
N THR A 201 -18.65 -6.51 6.72
CA THR A 201 -17.40 -7.15 7.16
C THR A 201 -16.40 -7.27 6.02
N ILE A 202 -15.11 -7.13 6.34
CA ILE A 202 -14.01 -7.42 5.40
C ILE A 202 -13.88 -8.94 5.31
N GLY A 203 -14.05 -9.51 4.11
CA GLY A 203 -14.03 -10.97 3.95
C GLY A 203 -12.68 -11.60 4.31
N LEU A 204 -12.70 -12.83 4.84
CA LEU A 204 -11.49 -13.57 5.24
C LEU A 204 -10.44 -13.68 4.11
N ARG A 205 -10.88 -13.85 2.87
CA ARG A 205 -9.97 -13.90 1.71
C ARG A 205 -9.25 -12.57 1.50
N ASP A 206 -9.93 -11.45 1.70
CA ASP A 206 -9.33 -10.11 1.60
C ASP A 206 -8.39 -9.83 2.77
N ILE A 207 -8.71 -10.32 3.98
CA ILE A 207 -7.79 -10.30 5.12
C ILE A 207 -6.50 -11.07 4.82
N LYS A 208 -6.60 -12.29 4.26
CA LYS A 208 -5.40 -13.07 3.88
C LYS A 208 -4.56 -12.38 2.81
N ARG A 209 -5.21 -11.76 1.81
CA ARG A 209 -4.53 -10.92 0.81
C ARG A 209 -3.82 -9.73 1.43
N LEU A 210 -4.45 -9.08 2.40
CA LEU A 210 -3.89 -7.94 3.13
C LEU A 210 -2.63 -8.35 3.93
N ILE A 211 -2.68 -9.50 4.62
CA ILE A 211 -1.52 -10.08 5.33
C ILE A 211 -0.35 -10.30 4.36
N GLU A 212 -0.61 -10.90 3.20
CA GLU A 212 0.42 -11.12 2.18
C GLU A 212 1.00 -9.79 1.67
N ALA A 213 0.14 -8.81 1.38
CA ALA A 213 0.56 -7.49 0.93
C ALA A 213 1.47 -6.78 1.94
N ALA A 214 1.28 -7.00 3.25
CA ALA A 214 2.08 -6.38 4.30
C ALA A 214 3.55 -6.83 4.28
N LYS A 215 3.86 -8.01 3.73
CA LYS A 215 5.25 -8.48 3.57
C LYS A 215 6.09 -7.60 2.65
N TYR A 216 5.46 -6.85 1.74
CA TYR A 216 6.13 -5.90 0.86
C TYR A 216 6.35 -4.53 1.51
N CYS A 217 6.00 -4.37 2.80
CA CYS A 217 6.13 -3.13 3.57
C CYS A 217 6.97 -3.30 4.84
N LEU A 218 7.79 -4.36 4.90
CA LEU A 218 8.80 -4.60 5.94
C LEU A 218 10.12 -3.88 5.64
#